data_AF-A0A4R2SP22-F1
#
_entry.id   AF-A0A4R2SP22-F1
#
_cell.length_a   1.000
_cell.length_b   1.000
_cell.length_c   1.000
_cell.angle_alpha   90.00
_cell.angle_beta   90.00
_cell.angle_gamma   90.00
#
_symmetry.space_group_name_H-M   'P 1'
#
loop_
_entity.id
_entity.type
_entity.pdbx_description
1 polymer ?
#
loop_
_entity_poly.entity_id
_entity_poly.type
_entity_poly.pdbx_seq_one_letter_code
_entity_poly.pdbx_strand_id
1 'polypeptide(L)'
;MTSIGWMPAARRACENFRAATAGSRNARHSVYIVLLHDSRFPERWGLYVGQTSRDPDWRFDQHKLGYKASGAVRRFGVHLLPEFVEHLNPMQQWESLELEAALADAFREAGVPWVEGGH
;
A
#
# COMPACT_ATOMS: atom_id res chain seq x y z
N MET A 1 -0.90 7.43 22.41
CA MET A 1 -0.86 6.98 21.00
C MET A 1 -1.96 5.96 20.84
N THR A 2 -2.96 6.22 20.00
CA THR A 2 -4.06 5.28 19.74
C THR A 2 -3.47 4.05 19.06
N SER A 3 -3.47 2.90 19.73
CA SER A 3 -2.98 1.65 19.14
C SER A 3 -3.96 1.22 18.05
N ILE A 4 -3.53 1.23 16.78
CA ILE A 4 -4.32 0.73 15.66
C ILE A 4 -4.36 -0.80 15.75
N GLY A 5 -5.42 -1.35 16.35
CA GLY A 5 -5.50 -2.75 16.74
C GLY A 5 -5.35 -3.78 15.61
N TRP A 6 -5.74 -3.42 14.37
CA TRP A 6 -5.61 -4.29 13.19
C TRP A 6 -4.21 -4.24 12.54
N MET A 7 -3.36 -3.27 12.89
CA MET A 7 -2.07 -3.05 12.23
C MET A 7 -1.14 -4.28 12.29
N PRO A 8 -1.00 -5.00 13.43
CA PRO A 8 -0.19 -6.20 13.47
C PRO A 8 -0.73 -7.34 12.59
N ALA A 9 -2.05 -7.46 12.44
CA ALA A 9 -2.66 -8.46 11.57
C ALA A 9 -2.42 -8.12 10.09
N ALA A 10 -2.58 -6.84 9.71
CA ALA A 10 -2.27 -6.36 8.37
C ALA A 10 -0.79 -6.60 8.00
N ARG A 11 0.15 -6.31 8.91
CA ARG A 11 1.57 -6.61 8.70
C ARG A 11 1.82 -8.10 8.45
N ARG A 12 1.26 -8.97 9.30
CA ARG A 12 1.38 -10.43 9.12
C ARG A 12 0.77 -10.92 7.81
N ALA A 13 -0.30 -10.28 7.33
CA ALA A 13 -0.88 -10.61 6.04
C ALA A 13 0.14 -10.38 4.91
N CYS A 14 0.88 -9.28 4.92
CA CYS A 14 1.94 -9.01 3.94
C CYS A 14 3.11 -10.01 3.99
N GLU A 15 3.46 -10.50 5.18
CA GLU A 15 4.54 -11.48 5.39
C GLU A 15 4.25 -12.83 4.69
N ASN A 16 2.99 -13.12 4.35
CA ASN A 16 2.60 -14.32 3.60
C ASN A 16 2.81 -14.21 2.09
N PHE A 17 3.07 -13.00 1.57
CA PHE A 17 3.29 -12.79 0.14
C PHE A 17 4.77 -12.96 -0.23
N ARG A 18 5.01 -13.41 -1.47
CA ARG A 18 6.33 -13.47 -2.09
C ARG A 18 6.19 -12.97 -3.53
N ALA A 19 7.18 -12.19 -3.97
CA ALA A 19 7.31 -11.81 -5.37
C ALA A 19 8.33 -12.75 -6.04
N ALA A 20 7.85 -13.57 -6.97
CA ALA A 20 8.65 -14.52 -7.74
C ALA A 20 9.63 -13.83 -8.69
N THR A 21 9.34 -12.62 -9.16
CA THR A 21 10.20 -11.87 -10.08
C THR A 21 11.04 -10.79 -9.40
N ALA A 22 11.06 -10.76 -8.07
CA ALA A 22 11.85 -9.80 -7.31
C ALA A 22 13.34 -9.85 -7.71
N GLY A 23 13.95 -8.70 -7.98
CA GLY A 23 15.36 -8.61 -8.39
C GLY A 23 15.70 -9.14 -9.79
N SER A 24 14.71 -9.57 -10.59
CA SER A 24 14.94 -9.99 -11.98
C SER A 24 15.32 -8.81 -12.91
N ARG A 25 15.85 -9.10 -14.11
CA ARG A 25 16.37 -8.09 -15.06
C ARG A 25 15.38 -6.96 -15.43
N ASN A 26 14.07 -7.18 -15.25
CA ASN A 26 13.00 -6.22 -15.53
C ASN A 26 12.16 -5.86 -14.30
N ALA A 27 12.68 -6.13 -13.10
CA ALA A 27 12.07 -5.75 -11.84
C ALA A 27 12.15 -4.23 -11.65
N ARG A 28 11.11 -3.52 -12.08
CA ARG A 28 11.05 -2.05 -12.10
C ARG A 28 9.81 -1.49 -11.44
N HIS A 29 8.88 -2.34 -11.04
CA HIS A 29 7.67 -1.92 -10.35
C HIS A 29 7.76 -2.26 -8.87
N SER A 30 7.08 -1.47 -8.06
CA SER A 30 6.97 -1.68 -6.63
C SER A 30 5.53 -1.48 -6.21
N VAL A 31 5.06 -2.34 -5.32
CA VAL A 31 3.84 -2.08 -4.57
C VAL A 31 4.17 -1.21 -3.36
N TYR A 32 3.26 -0.36 -2.93
CA TYR A 32 3.43 0.50 -1.77
C TYR A 32 2.13 0.62 -0.98
N ILE A 33 2.27 0.76 0.32
CA ILE A 33 1.15 0.92 1.26
C ILE A 33 1.21 2.32 1.85
N VAL A 34 0.06 3.00 1.88
CA VAL A 34 -0.09 4.30 2.54
C VAL A 34 -1.05 4.15 3.72
N LEU A 35 -0.66 4.65 4.89
CA LEU A 35 -1.58 4.81 6.02
C LEU A 35 -2.57 5.94 5.74
N LEU A 36 -3.86 5.64 5.83
CA LEU A 36 -4.93 6.61 5.67
C LEU A 36 -5.51 6.99 7.04
N HIS A 37 -5.84 8.28 7.21
CA HIS A 37 -6.58 8.79 8.36
C HIS A 37 -7.48 9.95 7.96
N ASP A 38 -8.76 9.86 8.30
CA ASP A 38 -9.68 10.98 8.23
C ASP A 38 -9.80 11.66 9.60
N SER A 39 -9.07 12.75 9.82
CA SER A 39 -9.03 13.48 11.09
C SER A 39 -10.39 14.01 11.59
N ARG A 40 -11.43 14.00 10.74
CA ARG A 40 -12.81 14.31 11.14
C ARG A 40 -13.45 13.20 11.99
N PHE A 41 -12.92 11.98 11.91
CA PHE A 41 -13.37 10.79 12.64
C PHE A 41 -12.12 10.11 13.25
N PRO A 42 -11.79 10.37 14.54
CA PRO A 42 -10.52 9.97 15.15
C PRO A 42 -10.15 8.47 15.04
N GLU A 43 -11.16 7.62 14.92
CA GLU A 43 -11.06 6.17 14.77
C GLU A 43 -10.96 5.68 13.32
N ARG A 44 -11.15 6.56 12.33
CA ARG A 44 -11.17 6.21 10.91
C ARG A 44 -9.76 6.14 10.33
N TRP A 45 -9.16 4.97 10.51
CA TRP A 45 -7.88 4.58 9.91
C TRP A 45 -8.08 3.54 8.82
N GLY A 46 -7.18 3.53 7.84
CA GLY A 46 -7.24 2.57 6.75
C GLY A 46 -5.90 2.43 6.03
N LEU A 47 -5.87 1.60 5.00
CA LEU A 47 -4.71 1.43 4.14
C LEU A 47 -5.10 1.69 2.68
N TYR A 48 -4.18 2.29 1.94
CA TYR A 48 -4.24 2.32 0.49
C TYR A 48 -3.13 1.44 -0.09
N VAL A 49 -3.47 0.63 -1.08
CA VAL A 49 -2.53 -0.19 -1.83
C VAL A 49 -2.38 0.40 -3.22
N GLY A 50 -1.14 0.59 -3.64
CA GLY A 50 -0.80 1.08 -4.97
C GLY A 50 0.38 0.35 -5.57
N GLN A 51 0.56 0.45 -6.88
CA GLN A 51 1.85 0.14 -7.54
C GLN A 51 2.42 1.33 -8.30
N THR A 52 3.72 1.29 -8.57
CA THR A 52 4.39 2.26 -9.43
C THR A 52 5.66 1.71 -10.08
N SER A 53 6.01 2.23 -11.26
CA SER A 53 7.35 2.07 -11.87
C SER A 53 8.37 3.12 -11.41
N ARG A 54 7.97 4.00 -10.48
CA ARG A 54 8.79 5.06 -9.91
C ARG A 54 9.14 4.70 -8.47
N ASP A 55 9.97 5.52 -7.86
CA ASP A 55 10.16 5.52 -6.43
C ASP A 55 8.81 5.76 -5.68
N PRO A 56 8.46 4.94 -4.68
CA PRO A 56 7.22 5.10 -3.91
C PRO A 56 7.07 6.44 -3.20
N ASP A 57 8.14 7.03 -2.67
CA ASP A 57 8.09 8.35 -2.04
C ASP A 57 7.73 9.42 -3.07
N TRP A 58 8.37 9.39 -4.24
CA TRP A 58 8.00 10.27 -5.34
C TRP A 58 6.55 10.09 -5.78
N ARG A 59 6.06 8.84 -5.82
CA ARG A 59 4.67 8.53 -6.18
C ARG A 59 3.68 9.04 -5.13
N PHE A 60 4.03 8.98 -3.86
CA PHE A 60 3.25 9.53 -2.76
C PHE A 60 3.16 11.05 -2.86
N ASP A 61 4.28 11.75 -3.12
CA ASP A 61 4.29 13.20 -3.34
C ASP A 61 3.38 13.61 -4.51
N GLN A 62 3.42 12.86 -5.61
CA GLN A 62 2.50 13.07 -6.74
C GLN A 62 1.03 12.98 -6.32
N HIS A 63 0.67 12.01 -5.47
CA HIS A 63 -0.69 11.92 -4.91
C HIS A 63 -1.04 13.16 -4.09
N LYS A 64 -0.13 13.61 -3.20
CA LYS A 64 -0.35 14.78 -2.34
C LYS A 64 -0.50 16.07 -3.15
N LEU A 65 0.23 16.20 -4.26
CA LEU A 65 0.13 17.33 -5.19
C LEU A 65 -1.09 17.24 -6.13
N GLY A 66 -1.81 16.12 -6.17
CA GLY A 66 -2.95 15.90 -7.07
C GLY A 66 -2.58 15.47 -8.48
N TYR A 67 -1.32 15.14 -8.75
CA TYR A 67 -0.89 14.64 -10.05
C TYR A 67 -1.13 13.14 -10.15
N LYS A 68 -2.00 12.72 -11.07
CA LYS A 68 -2.41 11.30 -11.24
C LYS A 68 -2.77 10.65 -9.89
N ALA A 69 -3.49 11.41 -9.07
CA ALA A 69 -3.68 11.10 -7.66
C ALA A 69 -4.92 10.23 -7.42
N SER A 70 -4.80 9.32 -6.45
CA SER A 70 -5.94 8.73 -5.76
C SER A 70 -6.55 9.79 -4.86
N GLY A 71 -7.88 9.97 -4.94
CA GLY A 71 -8.61 10.89 -4.09
C GLY A 71 -8.42 10.56 -2.60
N ALA A 72 -8.33 9.27 -2.26
CA ALA A 72 -8.11 8.80 -0.89
C ALA A 72 -6.71 9.21 -0.39
N VAL A 73 -5.65 8.90 -1.12
CA VAL A 73 -4.27 9.24 -0.73
C VAL A 73 -4.06 10.75 -0.67
N ARG A 74 -4.57 11.49 -1.66
CA ARG A 74 -4.48 12.96 -1.68
C ARG A 74 -5.07 13.56 -0.40
N ARG A 75 -6.29 13.15 -0.04
CA ARG A 75 -7.05 13.75 1.07
C ARG A 75 -6.65 13.20 2.43
N PHE A 76 -6.33 11.92 2.53
CA PHE A 76 -6.24 11.19 3.80
C PHE A 76 -4.92 10.44 4.00
N GLY A 77 -4.05 10.38 2.99
CA GLY A 77 -2.73 9.76 3.11
C GLY A 77 -1.85 10.50 4.12
N VAL A 78 -1.39 9.77 5.13
CA VAL A 78 -0.54 10.25 6.23
C VAL A 78 0.94 10.04 5.88
N HIS A 79 1.36 8.80 5.67
CA HIS A 79 2.72 8.43 5.26
C HIS A 79 2.75 7.02 4.64
N LEU A 80 3.87 6.66 4.01
CA LEU A 80 4.14 5.32 3.52
C LEU A 80 4.46 4.34 4.65
N LEU A 81 4.19 3.06 4.43
CA LEU A 81 4.56 1.94 5.31
C LEU A 81 5.50 0.99 4.55
N PRO A 82 6.76 1.38 4.27
CA PRO A 82 7.69 0.57 3.49
C PRO A 82 7.92 -0.81 4.10
N GLU A 83 7.89 -0.90 5.43
CA GLU A 83 8.14 -2.14 6.16
C GLU A 83 7.04 -3.21 5.99
N PHE A 84 5.96 -2.89 5.26
CA PHE A 84 4.92 -3.85 4.88
C PHE A 84 5.28 -4.60 3.60
N VAL A 85 6.05 -4.01 2.69
CA VAL A 85 6.16 -4.52 1.32
C VAL A 85 7.56 -4.41 0.70
N GLU A 86 8.53 -3.83 1.40
CA GLU A 86 9.91 -3.71 0.91
C GLU A 86 10.49 -5.08 0.48
N HIS A 87 10.16 -6.16 1.19
CA HIS A 87 10.61 -7.53 0.86
C HIS A 87 10.03 -8.09 -0.44
N LEU A 88 9.01 -7.45 -1.00
CA LEU A 88 8.41 -7.81 -2.30
C LEU A 88 9.08 -7.04 -3.45
N ASN A 89 9.71 -5.90 -3.15
CA ASN A 89 10.10 -4.92 -4.16
C ASN A 89 11.58 -4.98 -4.54
N PRO A 90 11.96 -4.55 -5.76
CA PRO A 90 11.10 -4.34 -6.92
C PRO A 90 10.79 -5.66 -7.64
N MET A 91 9.72 -5.69 -8.43
CA MET A 91 9.24 -6.85 -9.21
C MET A 91 8.83 -6.42 -10.64
N GLN A 92 8.48 -7.38 -11.50
CA GLN A 92 7.95 -7.10 -12.83
C GLN A 92 6.55 -6.49 -12.77
N GLN A 93 6.18 -5.73 -13.80
CA GLN A 93 4.91 -4.98 -13.83
C GLN A 93 3.68 -5.86 -13.62
N TRP A 94 3.59 -6.98 -14.34
CA TRP A 94 2.42 -7.86 -14.29
C TRP A 94 2.23 -8.41 -12.87
N GLU A 95 3.31 -8.83 -12.20
CA GLU A 95 3.27 -9.33 -10.85
C GLU A 95 2.92 -8.22 -9.84
N SER A 96 3.35 -6.98 -10.09
CA SER A 96 2.95 -5.86 -9.23
C SER A 96 1.45 -5.58 -9.25
N LEU A 97 0.78 -5.79 -10.39
CA LEU A 97 -0.67 -5.65 -10.50
C LEU A 97 -1.39 -6.78 -9.74
N GLU A 98 -0.91 -8.01 -9.86
CA GLU A 98 -1.45 -9.16 -9.13
C GLU A 98 -1.29 -8.99 -7.61
N LEU A 99 -0.10 -8.58 -7.15
CA LEU A 99 0.16 -8.35 -5.73
C LEU A 99 -0.58 -7.12 -5.19
N GLU A 100 -0.78 -6.06 -5.97
CA GLU A 100 -1.58 -4.90 -5.57
C GLU A 100 -3.02 -5.32 -5.23
N ALA A 101 -3.66 -6.12 -6.09
CA ALA A 101 -5.01 -6.63 -5.86
C ALA A 101 -5.03 -7.58 -4.66
N ALA A 102 -4.11 -8.55 -4.60
CA ALA A 102 -4.11 -9.56 -3.55
C ALA A 102 -3.79 -8.99 -2.15
N LEU A 103 -2.92 -7.98 -2.05
CA LEU A 103 -2.66 -7.27 -0.80
C LEU A 103 -3.90 -6.52 -0.31
N ALA A 104 -4.65 -5.88 -1.20
CA ALA A 104 -5.87 -5.17 -0.83
C ALA A 104 -6.92 -6.15 -0.26
N ASP A 105 -7.07 -7.33 -0.86
CA ASP A 105 -7.97 -8.36 -0.34
C ASP A 105 -7.49 -8.94 0.99
N ALA A 106 -6.19 -9.21 1.13
CA ALA A 106 -5.61 -9.69 2.38
C ALA A 106 -5.78 -8.69 3.53
N PHE A 107 -5.75 -7.38 3.27
CA PHE A 107 -6.07 -6.37 4.29
C PHE A 107 -7.54 -6.39 4.70
N ARG A 108 -8.46 -6.59 3.75
CA ARG A 108 -9.89 -6.73 4.08
C ARG A 108 -10.11 -7.96 4.95
N GLU A 109 -9.49 -9.08 4.62
CA GLU A 109 -9.55 -10.32 5.40
C GLU A 109 -8.89 -10.19 6.78
N ALA A 110 -7.81 -9.40 6.88
CA ALA A 110 -7.14 -9.09 8.15
C ALA A 110 -7.93 -8.12 9.05
N GLY A 111 -9.10 -7.66 8.62
CA GLY A 111 -9.99 -6.79 9.39
C GLY A 111 -9.61 -5.31 9.35
N VAL A 112 -8.88 -4.86 8.32
CA VAL A 112 -8.66 -3.43 8.10
C VAL A 112 -10.00 -2.77 7.72
N PRO A 113 -10.50 -1.79 8.49
CA PRO A 113 -11.86 -1.27 8.34
C PRO A 113 -12.05 -0.39 7.10
N TRP A 114 -10.95 0.07 6.49
CA TRP A 114 -10.98 0.89 5.28
C TRP A 114 -9.77 0.56 4.40
N VAL A 115 -10.04 -0.01 3.22
CA VAL A 115 -9.02 -0.39 2.24
C VAL A 115 -9.36 0.22 0.88
N GLU A 116 -8.42 0.93 0.29
CA GLU A 116 -8.54 1.59 -1.03
C GLU A 116 -7.44 1.09 -1.99
N GLY A 117 -7.70 1.16 -3.30
CA GLY A 117 -6.79 0.63 -4.31
C GLY A 117 -6.89 -0.89 -4.50
N GLY A 118 -5.91 -1.48 -5.18
CA GLY A 118 -6.00 -2.89 -5.62
C GLY A 118 -6.90 -3.08 -6.85
N HIS A 119 -6.77 -2.24 -7.88
CA HIS A 119 -7.59 -2.26 -9.10
C HIS A 119 -6.73 -2.14 -10.35
#